data_AF-A0A5P1F2F7-F1
#
_entry.id   AF-A0A5P1F2F7-F1
#
_cell.length_a   1.000
_cell.length_b   1.000
_cell.length_c   1.000
_cell.angle_alpha   90.00
_cell.angle_beta   90.00
_cell.angle_gamma   90.00
#
_symmetry.space_group_name_H-M   'P 1'
#
loop_
_entity.id
_entity.type
_entity.pdbx_description
1 polymer ?
#
loop_
_entity_poly.entity_id
_entity_poly.type
_entity_poly.pdbx_seq_one_letter_code
_entity_poly.pdbx_strand_id
1 'polypeptide(L)'
;MIPVSEKSNATILGVGTANPPTFVDQNTLPDYYFRITKSEHLVDLKPKFARMCKSSMIDRRYTTITEEVLNEHPSIGAYNAPSLNIRQELLDIIIPQLGAEAASKAIADGPASL
;
A
#
# COMPACT_ATOMS: atom_id res chain seq x y z
N MET A 1 27.59 -44.22 19.77
CA MET A 1 27.71 -42.97 18.97
C MET A 1 26.29 -42.55 18.61
N ILE A 2 25.76 -41.52 19.27
CA ILE A 2 24.41 -41.00 19.00
C ILE A 2 24.54 -40.06 17.79
N PRO A 3 23.70 -40.15 16.74
CA PRO A 3 23.80 -39.24 15.62
C PRO A 3 23.44 -37.83 16.12
N VAL A 4 24.36 -36.89 15.94
CA VAL A 4 24.10 -35.48 16.17
C VAL A 4 23.10 -35.04 15.10
N SER A 5 21.92 -34.61 15.53
CA SER A 5 20.91 -33.98 14.66
C SER A 5 21.55 -32.80 13.94
N GLU A 6 21.66 -32.87 12.61
CA GLU A 6 22.10 -31.73 11.80
C GLU A 6 21.10 -30.59 12.00
N LYS A 7 21.56 -29.45 12.53
CA LYS A 7 20.74 -28.24 12.62
C LYS A 7 20.37 -27.82 11.19
N SER A 8 19.10 -27.97 10.83
CA SER A 8 18.59 -27.43 9.56
C SER A 8 18.59 -25.90 9.61
N ASN A 9 18.87 -25.27 8.47
CA ASN A 9 18.81 -23.83 8.32
C ASN A 9 17.34 -23.36 8.21
N ALA A 10 17.08 -22.11 8.60
CA ALA A 10 15.79 -21.48 8.37
C ALA A 10 15.43 -21.53 6.88
N THR A 11 14.21 -21.97 6.58
CA THR A 11 13.73 -22.22 5.21
C THR A 11 12.37 -21.56 5.00
N ILE A 12 12.14 -20.96 3.83
CA ILE A 12 10.85 -20.39 3.44
C ILE A 12 9.93 -21.54 3.04
N LEU A 13 8.80 -21.66 3.73
CA LEU A 13 7.85 -22.76 3.50
C LEU A 13 6.61 -22.32 2.72
N GLY A 14 6.30 -21.03 2.64
CA GLY A 14 5.18 -20.50 1.86
C GLY A 14 5.27 -18.98 1.74
N VAL A 15 4.70 -18.43 0.68
CA VAL A 15 4.68 -16.99 0.42
C VAL A 15 3.28 -16.54 0.02
N GLY A 16 2.79 -15.48 0.66
CA GLY A 16 1.50 -14.91 0.37
C GLY A 16 1.57 -13.39 0.28
N THR A 17 0.80 -12.82 -0.65
CA THR A 17 0.70 -11.37 -0.84
C THR A 17 -0.75 -10.93 -0.91
N ALA A 18 -1.03 -9.75 -0.36
CA ALA A 18 -2.32 -9.07 -0.45
C ALA A 18 -2.09 -7.59 -0.75
N ASN A 19 -3.02 -7.00 -1.48
CA ASN A 19 -3.04 -5.58 -1.83
C ASN A 19 -4.44 -5.04 -1.55
N PRO A 20 -4.59 -3.73 -1.26
CA PRO A 20 -5.88 -3.06 -1.31
C PRO A 20 -6.63 -3.35 -2.62
N PRO A 21 -7.98 -3.34 -2.62
CA PRO A 21 -8.75 -3.60 -3.83
C PRO A 21 -8.62 -2.47 -4.87
N THR A 22 -8.36 -1.25 -4.42
CA THR A 22 -8.27 -0.06 -5.29
C THR A 22 -6.84 0.17 -5.77
N PHE A 23 -6.70 0.51 -7.05
CA PHE A 23 -5.43 0.88 -7.65
C PHE A 23 -5.54 2.17 -8.47
N VAL A 24 -4.39 2.80 -8.70
CA VAL A 24 -4.24 3.97 -9.57
C VAL A 24 -3.10 3.71 -10.54
N ASP A 25 -3.34 3.97 -11.83
CA ASP A 25 -2.32 3.88 -12.86
C ASP A 25 -1.33 5.05 -12.73
N GLN A 26 -0.04 4.75 -12.85
CA GLN A 26 1.01 5.74 -12.68
C GLN A 26 0.92 6.87 -13.71
N ASN A 27 0.43 6.55 -14.91
CA ASN A 27 0.25 7.50 -16.01
C ASN A 27 -0.87 8.51 -15.74
N THR A 28 -1.90 8.16 -14.95
CA THR A 28 -3.03 9.03 -14.61
C THR A 28 -2.90 9.66 -13.22
N LEU A 29 -1.97 9.16 -12.40
CA LEU A 29 -1.75 9.64 -11.04
C LEU A 29 -1.49 11.15 -10.94
N PRO A 30 -0.74 11.83 -11.83
CA PRO A 30 -0.55 13.27 -11.72
C PRO A 30 -1.85 14.06 -11.81
N ASP A 31 -2.77 13.66 -12.68
CA ASP A 31 -4.08 14.30 -12.80
C ASP A 31 -4.95 13.96 -11.60
N TYR A 32 -5.00 12.67 -11.23
CA TYR A 32 -5.77 12.18 -10.10
C TYR A 32 -5.35 12.85 -8.78
N TYR A 33 -4.05 12.83 -8.45
CA TYR A 33 -3.52 13.38 -7.21
C TYR A 33 -3.82 14.87 -7.07
N PHE A 34 -3.50 15.67 -8.08
CA PHE A 34 -3.70 17.12 -8.02
C PHE A 34 -5.18 17.48 -7.91
N ARG A 35 -6.08 16.65 -8.48
CA ARG A 35 -7.53 16.84 -8.37
C ARG A 35 -8.06 16.56 -6.97
N ILE A 36 -7.78 15.38 -6.44
CA ILE A 36 -8.31 14.97 -5.13
C ILE A 36 -7.72 15.78 -3.97
N THR A 37 -6.53 16.36 -4.14
CA THR A 37 -5.91 17.27 -3.15
C THR A 37 -6.20 18.74 -3.43
N LYS A 38 -7.11 19.07 -4.36
CA LYS A 38 -7.52 20.45 -4.70
C LYS A 38 -6.34 21.38 -5.03
N SER A 39 -5.35 20.82 -5.71
CA SER A 39 -4.03 21.41 -5.94
C SER A 39 -3.79 21.78 -7.42
N GLU A 40 -4.82 21.75 -8.27
CA GLU A 40 -4.71 21.98 -9.71
C GLU A 40 -4.19 23.38 -10.06
N HIS A 41 -4.34 24.34 -9.14
CA HIS A 41 -3.79 25.69 -9.26
C HIS A 41 -2.25 25.73 -9.21
N LEU A 42 -1.59 24.66 -8.74
CA LEU A 42 -0.12 24.53 -8.70
C LEU A 42 0.44 24.08 -10.06
N VAL A 43 0.23 24.92 -11.06
CA VAL A 43 0.51 24.64 -12.48
C VAL A 43 1.97 24.31 -12.80
N ASP A 44 2.92 24.80 -12.01
CA ASP A 44 4.34 24.49 -12.18
C ASP A 44 4.74 23.16 -11.51
N LEU A 45 4.01 22.76 -10.47
CA LEU A 45 4.32 21.57 -9.68
C LEU A 45 3.80 20.30 -10.36
N LYS A 46 2.61 20.35 -10.96
CA LYS A 46 2.00 19.19 -11.64
C LYS A 46 2.87 18.63 -12.77
N PRO A 47 3.46 19.42 -13.69
CA PRO A 47 4.38 18.91 -14.71
C PRO A 47 5.63 18.27 -14.11
N LYS A 48 6.16 18.83 -13.00
CA LYS A 48 7.30 18.24 -12.30
C LYS A 48 6.94 16.87 -11.73
N PHE A 49 5.79 16.76 -11.07
CA PHE A 49 5.29 15.48 -10.55
C PHE A 49 5.01 14.47 -11.66
N ALA A 50 4.46 14.90 -12.79
CA ALA A 50 4.23 14.04 -13.95
C ALA A 50 5.53 13.45 -14.52
N ARG A 51 6.60 14.27 -14.62
CA ARG A 51 7.93 13.76 -15.01
C ARG A 51 8.46 12.71 -14.02
N MET A 52 8.30 12.94 -12.72
CA MET A 52 8.69 11.96 -11.69
C MET A 52 7.91 10.65 -11.81
N CYS A 53 6.60 10.73 -12.07
CA CYS A 53 5.76 9.55 -12.26
C CYS A 53 6.20 8.75 -13.50
N LYS A 54 6.49 9.44 -14.61
CA LYS A 54 6.95 8.79 -15.85
C LYS A 54 8.30 8.09 -15.67
N SER A 55 9.22 8.65 -14.90
CA SER A 55 10.56 8.07 -14.70
C SER A 55 10.63 7.03 -13.58
N SER A 56 9.54 6.76 -12.85
CA SER A 56 9.60 5.91 -11.66
C SER A 56 9.63 4.41 -11.96
N MET A 57 9.47 4.00 -13.22
CA MET A 57 9.36 2.59 -13.64
C MET A 57 8.20 1.83 -12.94
N ILE A 58 7.13 2.56 -12.59
CA ILE A 58 5.93 2.00 -11.97
C ILE A 58 4.81 2.04 -13.00
N ASP A 59 4.09 0.94 -13.15
CA ASP A 59 2.92 0.85 -14.02
C ASP A 59 1.63 1.25 -13.27
N ARG A 60 1.35 0.60 -12.14
CA ARG A 60 0.20 0.87 -11.26
C ARG A 60 0.56 0.71 -9.78
N ARG A 61 -0.24 1.31 -8.90
CA ARG A 61 -0.11 1.18 -7.44
C ARG A 61 -1.44 0.90 -6.76
N TYR A 62 -1.42 0.01 -5.79
CA TYR A 62 -2.56 -0.25 -4.91
C TYR A 62 -2.54 0.73 -3.74
N THR A 63 -3.70 1.26 -3.36
CA THR A 63 -3.83 2.26 -2.30
C THR A 63 -5.15 2.11 -1.57
N THR A 64 -5.15 2.38 -0.27
CA THR A 64 -6.38 2.55 0.52
C THR A 64 -6.85 4.00 0.56
N ILE A 65 -5.98 4.97 0.22
CA ILE A 65 -6.33 6.38 0.16
C ILE A 65 -7.02 6.64 -1.18
N THR A 66 -8.35 6.57 -1.16
CA THR A 66 -9.23 6.87 -2.31
C THR A 66 -9.79 8.28 -2.21
N GLU A 67 -10.52 8.69 -3.24
CA GLU A 67 -11.25 9.95 -3.22
C GLU A 67 -12.37 9.95 -2.18
N GLU A 68 -13.08 8.83 -1.97
CA GLU A 68 -14.03 8.72 -0.85
C GLU A 68 -13.37 8.98 0.50
N VAL A 69 -12.23 8.34 0.79
CA VAL A 69 -11.52 8.52 2.07
C VAL A 69 -11.11 9.98 2.27
N LEU A 70 -10.67 10.66 1.22
CA LEU A 70 -10.30 12.08 1.32
C LEU A 70 -11.53 13.01 1.41
N ASN A 71 -12.67 12.63 0.85
CA ASN A 71 -13.91 13.39 1.00
C ASN A 71 -14.49 13.25 2.41
N GLU A 72 -14.41 12.06 3.01
CA GLU A 72 -14.80 11.82 4.41
C GLU A 72 -13.81 12.46 5.41
N HIS A 73 -12.52 12.42 5.09
CA HIS A 73 -11.44 12.91 5.96
C HIS A 73 -10.50 13.88 5.23
N PRO A 74 -10.96 15.11 4.92
CA PRO A 74 -10.21 16.06 4.10
C PRO A 74 -8.88 16.52 4.70
N SER A 75 -8.70 16.42 6.03
CA SER A 75 -7.43 16.73 6.70
C SER A 75 -6.29 15.79 6.27
N ILE A 76 -6.59 14.60 5.75
CA ILE A 76 -5.60 13.66 5.21
C ILE A 76 -4.97 14.22 3.92
N GLY A 77 -5.75 14.92 3.08
CA GLY A 77 -5.29 15.50 1.82
C GLY A 77 -4.75 16.93 1.94
N ALA A 78 -5.00 17.60 3.07
CA ALA A 78 -4.61 18.98 3.30
C ALA A 78 -3.16 19.10 3.81
N TYR A 79 -2.37 19.97 3.17
CA TYR A 79 -1.00 20.26 3.58
C TYR A 79 -0.97 20.90 4.99
N ASN A 80 -0.13 20.36 5.88
CA ASN A 80 0.03 20.79 7.29
C ASN A 80 -1.22 20.73 8.18
N ALA A 81 -2.30 20.07 7.76
CA ALA A 81 -3.45 19.85 8.62
C ALA A 81 -3.20 18.70 9.63
N PRO A 82 -3.68 18.81 10.88
CA PRO A 82 -3.60 17.70 11.83
C PRO A 82 -4.45 16.52 11.34
N SER A 83 -3.80 15.39 11.06
CA SER A 83 -4.45 14.19 10.53
C SER A 83 -3.91 12.88 11.12
N LEU A 84 -3.13 12.94 12.21
CA LEU A 84 -2.50 11.76 12.79
C LEU A 84 -3.53 10.74 13.31
N ASN A 85 -4.47 11.18 14.16
CA ASN A 85 -5.43 10.27 14.79
C ASN A 85 -6.27 9.53 13.76
N ILE A 86 -6.81 10.24 12.76
CA ILE A 86 -7.62 9.61 11.72
C ILE A 86 -6.81 8.63 10.86
N ARG A 87 -5.52 8.92 10.60
CA ARG A 87 -4.64 7.97 9.90
C ARG A 87 -4.43 6.71 10.73
N GLN A 88 -4.28 6.83 12.05
CA GLN A 88 -4.13 5.67 12.92
C GLN A 88 -5.40 4.84 12.97
N GLU A 89 -6.56 5.47 13.17
CA GLU A 89 -7.86 4.78 13.20
C GLU A 89 -8.11 3.97 11.91
N LEU A 90 -7.75 4.51 10.74
CA LEU A 90 -7.86 3.79 9.48
C LEU A 90 -6.86 2.63 9.38
N LEU A 91 -5.59 2.86 9.75
CA LEU A 91 -4.53 1.87 9.62
C LEU A 91 -4.67 0.72 10.62
N ASP A 92 -5.21 0.96 11.82
CA ASP A 92 -5.49 -0.06 12.84
C ASP A 92 -6.45 -1.14 12.33
N ILE A 93 -7.29 -0.81 11.33
CA ILE A 93 -8.20 -1.75 10.68
C ILE A 93 -7.56 -2.36 9.43
N ILE A 94 -6.99 -1.52 8.56
CA ILE A 94 -6.51 -1.95 7.24
C ILE A 94 -5.30 -2.87 7.33
N ILE A 95 -4.33 -2.55 8.20
CA ILE A 95 -3.06 -3.29 8.28
C ILE A 95 -3.30 -4.75 8.73
N PRO A 96 -4.04 -5.02 9.82
CA PRO A 96 -4.32 -6.40 10.23
C PRO A 96 -5.11 -7.18 9.18
N GLN A 97 -6.06 -6.55 8.48
CA GLN A 97 -6.85 -7.22 7.44
C GLN A 97 -6.00 -7.67 6.25
N LEU A 98 -5.17 -6.78 5.70
CA LEU A 98 -4.24 -7.13 4.62
C LEU A 98 -3.20 -8.16 5.06
N GLY A 99 -2.71 -8.04 6.29
CA GLY A 99 -1.79 -9.01 6.89
C GLY A 99 -2.43 -10.40 7.01
N ALA A 100 -3.67 -10.48 7.48
CA ALA A 100 -4.42 -11.73 7.58
C ALA A 100 -4.64 -12.36 6.20
N GLU A 101 -5.03 -11.58 5.19
CA GLU A 101 -5.23 -12.10 3.82
C GLU A 101 -3.91 -12.65 3.23
N ALA A 102 -2.81 -11.93 3.37
CA ALA A 102 -1.50 -12.39 2.92
C ALA A 102 -1.06 -13.65 3.67
N ALA A 103 -1.26 -13.68 4.99
CA ALA A 103 -0.91 -14.83 5.83
C ALA A 103 -1.73 -16.08 5.47
N SER A 104 -3.04 -15.94 5.24
CA SER A 104 -3.88 -17.06 4.80
C SER A 104 -3.41 -17.66 3.48
N LYS A 105 -2.98 -16.82 2.51
CA LYS A 105 -2.39 -17.29 1.25
C LYS A 105 -1.05 -18.00 1.47
N ALA A 106 -0.20 -17.48 2.36
CA ALA A 106 1.08 -18.11 2.69
C ALA A 106 0.91 -19.48 3.38
N ILE A 107 -0.08 -19.61 4.27
CA ILE A 107 -0.41 -20.87 4.93
C ILE A 107 -0.89 -21.90 3.90
N ALA A 108 -1.73 -21.49 2.95
CA ALA A 108 -2.25 -22.36 1.90
C ALA A 108 -1.19 -22.77 0.85
N ASP A 109 -0.22 -21.90 0.57
CA ASP A 109 0.95 -22.19 -0.28
C ASP A 109 1.93 -23.16 0.40
N GLY A 110 1.95 -23.14 1.73
CA GLY A 110 2.80 -24.01 2.54
C GLY A 110 2.39 -25.49 2.53
N PRO A 111 3.26 -26.37 3.04
CA PRO A 111 2.97 -27.79 3.14
C PRO A 111 1.71 -28.02 4.00
N ALA A 112 0.80 -28.86 3.50
CA ALA A 112 -0.54 -29.10 4.04
C ALA A 112 -0.61 -29.75 5.45
N SER A 113 0.51 -29.83 6.17
CA SER A 113 0.69 -30.60 7.41
C SER A 113 1.18 -29.77 8.60
N LEU A 114 0.83 -28.48 8.66
CA LEU A 114 1.00 -27.64 9.85
C LEU A 114 -0.35 -27.34 10.51
#